data_AF-A0A9P3C6B4-F1
#
_entry.id   AF-A0A9P3C6B4-F1
#
_cell.length_a   1.000
_cell.length_b   1.000
_cell.length_c   1.000
_cell.angle_alpha   90.00
_cell.angle_beta   90.00
_cell.angle_gamma   90.00
#
_symmetry.space_group_name_H-M   'P 1'
#
loop_
_entity.id
_entity.type
_entity.pdbx_description
1 polymer ?
#
loop_
_entity_poly.entity_id
_entity_poly.type
_entity_poly.pdbx_seq_one_letter_code
_entity_poly.pdbx_strand_id
1 'polypeptide(L)'
;MPEDDRDDGPLPLAQALARLSDSSPTTYDILTCNPPYISPRSFVTTTARSVRQYEPVQALVPAPQDTKSMTDNDIGDLFYPKLLAIAEQIEAKVILFEVADLTQAQRVAAMAARQGTWARVEIWRDEPTAEAVSESVQIDRHNIAMRGVGHGRSVVAYREKLVTEVA
;
A
#
# COMPACT_ATOMS: atom_id res chain seq x y z
N MET A 1 -9.49 44.30 -10.84
CA MET A 1 -9.96 43.18 -10.02
C MET A 1 -8.73 42.46 -9.56
N PRO A 2 -8.33 42.54 -8.27
CA PRO A 2 -7.31 41.67 -7.76
C PRO A 2 -7.91 40.27 -7.65
N GLU A 3 -7.25 39.27 -8.25
CA GLU A 3 -7.59 37.88 -8.02
C GLU A 3 -7.24 37.57 -6.57
N ASP A 4 -8.28 37.17 -5.82
CA ASP A 4 -8.22 36.83 -4.41
C ASP A 4 -7.43 35.51 -4.31
N ASP A 5 -6.13 35.59 -4.00
CA ASP A 5 -5.24 34.48 -3.65
C ASP A 5 -5.74 33.84 -2.34
N ARG A 6 -6.89 33.18 -2.41
CA ARG A 6 -7.36 32.32 -1.33
C ARG A 6 -6.52 31.07 -1.37
N ASP A 7 -5.77 30.85 -0.29
CA ASP A 7 -5.04 29.63 0.04
C ASP A 7 -6.03 28.49 0.32
N ASP A 8 -6.85 28.19 -0.67
CA ASP A 8 -7.69 27.01 -0.74
C ASP A 8 -6.71 25.88 -1.04
N GLY A 9 -6.36 25.09 -0.03
CA GLY A 9 -5.30 24.07 -0.08
C GLY A 9 -5.38 23.09 -1.27
N PRO A 10 -4.48 22.09 -1.32
CA PRO A 10 -4.33 21.25 -2.51
C PRO A 10 -5.66 20.62 -2.93
N LEU A 11 -5.95 20.68 -4.22
CA LEU A 11 -7.19 20.17 -4.79
C LEU A 11 -7.40 18.69 -4.43
N PRO A 12 -8.66 18.24 -4.28
CA PRO A 12 -8.96 16.83 -4.16
C PRO A 12 -8.33 16.03 -5.31
N LEU A 13 -7.75 14.86 -4.99
CA LEU A 13 -6.98 14.07 -5.96
C LEU A 13 -7.77 13.81 -7.25
N ALA A 14 -9.05 13.46 -7.15
CA ALA A 14 -9.92 13.25 -8.31
C ALA A 14 -10.03 14.49 -9.21
N GLN A 15 -10.09 15.70 -8.63
CA GLN A 15 -10.13 16.94 -9.41
C GLN A 15 -8.77 17.26 -10.04
N ALA A 16 -7.68 17.02 -9.31
CA ALA A 16 -6.33 17.19 -9.84
C ALA A 16 -6.08 16.25 -11.03
N LEU A 17 -6.51 14.99 -10.93
CA LEU A 17 -6.37 13.99 -11.99
C LEU A 17 -7.29 14.28 -13.18
N ALA A 18 -8.52 14.75 -12.93
CA ALA A 18 -9.44 15.14 -14.00
C ALA A 18 -8.90 16.26 -14.89
N ARG A 19 -8.03 17.14 -14.37
CA ARG A 19 -7.36 18.18 -15.17
C ARG A 19 -6.27 17.63 -16.09
N LEU A 20 -5.78 16.42 -15.83
CA LEU A 20 -4.77 15.76 -16.66
C LEU A 20 -5.41 14.87 -17.74
N SER A 21 -6.71 14.59 -17.65
CA SER A 21 -7.43 13.79 -18.63
C SER A 21 -8.40 14.64 -19.45
N ASP A 22 -8.18 14.74 -20.75
CA ASP A 22 -9.08 15.43 -21.71
C ASP A 22 -10.45 14.71 -21.90
N SER A 23 -10.75 13.67 -21.12
CA SER A 23 -11.96 12.84 -21.22
C SER A 23 -12.39 12.28 -19.85
N SER A 24 -13.55 11.58 -19.81
CA SER A 24 -14.25 10.97 -18.67
C SER A 24 -13.39 10.54 -17.46
N PRO A 25 -13.94 10.53 -16.21
CA PRO A 25 -13.17 10.27 -14.99
C PRO A 25 -12.26 9.05 -15.12
N THR A 26 -10.96 9.28 -14.94
CA THR A 26 -9.91 8.28 -15.08
C THR A 26 -9.99 7.32 -13.90
N THR A 27 -10.57 6.14 -14.15
CA THR A 27 -10.40 4.98 -13.25
C THR A 27 -9.04 4.36 -13.51
N TYR A 28 -8.38 3.86 -12.46
CA TYR A 28 -7.04 3.28 -12.57
C TYR A 28 -7.13 1.76 -12.50
N ASP A 29 -6.44 1.07 -13.41
CA ASP A 29 -6.42 -0.39 -13.37
C ASP A 29 -5.57 -0.91 -12.21
N ILE A 30 -4.38 -0.32 -11.99
CA ILE A 30 -3.41 -0.80 -11.02
C ILE A 30 -2.78 0.39 -10.29
N LEU A 31 -2.74 0.32 -8.96
CA LEU A 31 -1.92 1.19 -8.12
C LEU A 31 -0.81 0.36 -7.47
N THR A 32 0.44 0.68 -7.82
CA THR A 32 1.62 0.02 -7.23
C THR A 32 2.43 1.00 -6.41
N CYS A 33 2.98 0.56 -5.28
CA CYS A 33 3.86 1.41 -4.47
C CYS A 33 4.91 0.57 -3.74
N ASN A 34 6.16 1.03 -3.76
CA ASN A 34 7.19 0.64 -2.82
C ASN A 34 7.40 1.84 -1.87
N PRO A 35 6.58 1.99 -0.82
CA PRO A 35 6.71 3.10 0.11
C PRO A 35 7.91 2.90 1.02
N PRO A 36 8.38 3.95 1.71
CA PRO A 36 9.19 3.76 2.91
C PRO A 36 8.43 2.84 3.87
N TYR A 37 9.02 1.71 4.25
CA TYR A 37 8.35 0.69 5.08
C TYR A 37 9.21 0.19 6.24
N ILE A 38 10.43 0.73 6.38
CA ILE A 38 11.38 0.33 7.41
C ILE A 38 11.09 1.10 8.68
N SER A 39 10.87 0.37 9.77
CA SER A 39 10.70 0.99 11.09
C SER A 39 12.01 1.60 11.61
N PRO A 40 11.96 2.64 12.47
CA PRO A 40 13.17 3.26 13.02
C PRO A 40 14.15 2.26 13.66
N ARG A 41 13.65 1.27 14.41
CA ARG A 41 14.49 0.23 15.00
C ARG A 41 15.13 -0.65 13.94
N SER A 42 14.35 -1.12 12.95
CA SER A 42 14.84 -1.99 11.88
C SER A 42 15.87 -1.28 10.99
N PHE A 43 15.73 0.04 10.82
CA PHE A 43 16.74 0.86 10.15
C PHE A 43 18.09 0.76 10.85
N VAL A 44 18.13 0.76 12.18
CA VAL A 44 19.38 0.65 12.95
C VAL A 44 19.89 -0.78 13.03
N THR A 45 19.01 -1.77 13.24
CA THR A 45 19.42 -3.13 13.58
C THR A 45 19.63 -4.05 12.38
N THR A 46 18.89 -3.83 11.30
CA THR A 46 18.72 -4.84 10.24
C THR A 46 19.26 -4.39 8.89
N THR A 47 19.18 -3.09 8.58
CA THR A 47 19.70 -2.59 7.28
C THR A 47 21.23 -2.74 7.20
N ALA A 48 21.76 -2.82 5.98
CA ALA A 48 23.21 -2.85 5.79
C ALA A 48 23.81 -1.48 6.14
N ARG A 49 25.10 -1.47 6.52
CA ARG A 49 25.82 -0.20 6.79
C ARG A 49 25.80 0.73 5.58
N SER A 50 25.91 0.19 4.37
CA SER A 50 25.84 0.96 3.12
C SER A 50 24.51 1.68 2.97
N VAL A 51 23.38 0.99 3.20
CA VAL A 51 22.03 1.57 3.15
C VAL A 51 21.95 2.77 4.11
N ARG A 52 22.37 2.59 5.37
CA ARG A 52 22.34 3.67 6.36
C ARG A 52 23.21 4.89 6.02
N GLN A 53 24.27 4.69 5.25
CA GLN A 53 25.26 5.74 4.95
C GLN A 53 25.01 6.43 3.62
N TYR A 54 24.45 5.73 2.64
CA TYR A 54 24.39 6.20 1.25
C TYR A 54 22.96 6.37 0.72
N GLU A 55 21.94 5.81 1.37
CA GLU A 55 20.56 5.99 0.95
C GLU A 55 19.84 7.09 1.74
N PRO A 56 18.93 7.86 1.10
CA PRO A 56 18.15 8.87 1.79
C PRO A 56 17.21 8.25 2.82
N VAL A 57 17.32 8.65 4.09
CA VAL A 57 16.47 8.14 5.19
C VAL A 57 14.98 8.33 4.90
N GLN A 58 14.60 9.42 4.23
CA GLN A 58 13.20 9.71 3.86
C GLN A 58 12.59 8.69 2.88
N ALA A 59 13.42 7.97 2.11
CA ALA A 59 12.96 6.91 1.21
C ALA A 59 12.82 5.56 1.93
N LEU A 60 13.31 5.45 3.17
CA LEU A 60 13.40 4.20 3.92
C LEU A 60 12.46 4.17 5.12
N VAL A 61 12.41 5.27 5.88
CA VAL A 61 11.69 5.39 7.15
C VAL A 61 10.56 6.41 7.02
N PRO A 62 9.29 6.04 7.27
CA PRO A 62 8.15 6.91 7.01
C PRO A 62 8.08 8.24 7.75
N ALA A 63 8.47 8.25 9.02
CA ALA A 63 8.44 9.43 9.88
C ALA A 63 9.64 9.39 10.82
N PRO A 64 10.85 9.72 10.34
CA PRO A 64 12.08 9.54 11.11
C PRO A 64 12.17 10.44 12.35
N GLN A 65 11.35 11.50 12.43
CA GLN A 65 11.43 12.55 13.45
C GLN A 65 10.30 12.49 14.50
N ASP A 66 9.23 11.72 14.26
CA ASP A 66 7.97 11.85 15.02
C ASP A 66 7.53 10.51 15.62
N THR A 67 8.24 10.08 16.66
CA THR A 67 8.16 8.71 17.20
C THR A 67 7.65 8.62 18.64
N LYS A 68 7.24 9.73 19.26
CA LYS A 68 6.93 9.73 20.71
C LYS A 68 5.58 9.10 21.06
N SER A 69 4.65 9.02 20.11
CA SER A 69 3.29 8.51 20.32
C SER A 69 2.97 7.22 19.56
N MET A 70 3.88 6.72 18.72
CA MET A 70 3.65 5.60 17.81
C MET A 70 4.60 4.45 18.11
N THR A 71 4.13 3.21 17.93
CA THR A 71 5.02 2.06 18.01
C THR A 71 5.90 1.96 16.76
N ASP A 72 7.00 1.21 16.85
CA ASP A 72 7.92 0.97 15.73
C ASP A 72 7.19 0.38 14.51
N ASN A 73 6.24 -0.53 14.75
CA ASN A 73 5.39 -1.11 13.69
C ASN A 73 4.46 -0.06 13.08
N ASP A 74 3.82 0.79 13.90
CA ASP A 74 2.92 1.82 13.39
C ASP A 74 3.65 2.81 12.49
N ILE A 75 4.90 3.13 12.82
CA ILE A 75 5.75 4.01 11.99
C ILE A 75 6.09 3.30 10.68
N GLY A 76 6.49 2.03 10.72
CA GLY A 76 6.78 1.25 9.51
C GLY A 76 5.57 1.09 8.59
N ASP A 77 4.36 1.13 9.15
CA ASP A 77 3.12 0.92 8.41
C ASP A 77 2.42 2.23 7.98
N LEU A 78 3.01 3.39 8.28
CA LEU A 78 2.36 4.71 8.20
C LEU A 78 1.78 5.05 6.82
N PHE A 79 2.39 4.55 5.74
CA PHE A 79 1.95 4.84 4.37
C PHE A 79 0.74 4.03 3.94
N TYR A 80 0.57 2.80 4.41
CA TYR A 80 -0.44 1.88 3.84
C TYR A 80 -1.89 2.35 4.02
N PRO A 81 -2.32 2.90 5.18
CA PRO A 81 -3.66 3.46 5.31
C PRO A 81 -3.95 4.57 4.29
N LYS A 82 -2.96 5.43 4.02
CA LYS A 82 -3.09 6.51 3.02
C LYS A 82 -3.12 5.97 1.60
N LEU A 83 -2.26 5.00 1.28
CA LEU A 83 -2.24 4.35 -0.04
C LEU A 83 -3.56 3.62 -0.32
N LEU A 84 -4.13 2.94 0.66
CA LEU A 84 -5.43 2.29 0.55
C LEU A 84 -6.57 3.32 0.37
N ALA A 85 -6.51 4.47 1.06
CA ALA A 85 -7.47 5.56 0.85
C ALA A 85 -7.36 6.18 -0.55
N ILE A 86 -6.14 6.35 -1.06
CA ILE A 86 -5.89 6.80 -2.45
C ILE A 86 -6.45 5.78 -3.43
N ALA A 87 -6.20 4.49 -3.22
CA ALA A 87 -6.72 3.41 -4.06
C ALA A 87 -8.25 3.45 -4.18
N GLU A 88 -8.94 3.74 -3.08
CA GLU A 88 -10.39 3.92 -3.07
C GLU A 88 -10.81 5.15 -3.89
N GLN A 89 -10.15 6.30 -3.70
CA GLN A 89 -10.46 7.56 -4.37
C GLN A 89 -10.27 7.51 -5.90
N ILE A 90 -9.26 6.77 -6.37
CA ILE A 90 -8.96 6.62 -7.80
C ILE A 90 -9.62 5.38 -8.41
N GLU A 91 -10.43 4.69 -7.61
CA GLU A 91 -11.12 3.45 -7.98
C GLU A 91 -10.19 2.37 -8.55
N ALA A 92 -9.02 2.19 -7.93
CA ALA A 92 -8.03 1.21 -8.37
C ALA A 92 -8.63 -0.20 -8.39
N LYS A 93 -8.53 -0.91 -9.53
CA LYS A 93 -9.01 -2.29 -9.65
C LYS A 93 -8.09 -3.29 -8.95
N VAL A 94 -6.79 -3.00 -8.94
CA VAL A 94 -5.76 -3.83 -8.30
C VAL A 94 -4.78 -2.92 -7.54
N ILE A 95 -4.32 -3.38 -6.38
CA ILE A 95 -3.18 -2.79 -5.68
C ILE A 95 -2.03 -3.79 -5.58
N LEU A 96 -0.80 -3.28 -5.57
CA LEU A 96 0.39 -4.03 -5.18
C LEU A 96 1.29 -3.12 -4.36
N PHE A 97 1.42 -3.42 -3.06
CA PHE A 97 2.27 -2.66 -2.16
C PHE A 97 3.42 -3.51 -1.66
N GLU A 98 4.65 -3.03 -1.84
CA GLU A 98 5.84 -3.67 -1.28
C GLU A 98 5.85 -3.52 0.24
N VAL A 99 6.34 -4.55 0.93
CA VAL A 99 6.44 -4.62 2.40
C VAL A 99 7.79 -5.21 2.80
N ALA A 100 8.22 -4.93 4.03
CA ALA A 100 9.50 -5.36 4.58
C ALA A 100 9.58 -6.89 4.79
N ASP A 101 8.55 -7.47 5.40
CA ASP A 101 8.52 -8.88 5.78
C ASP A 101 7.08 -9.43 5.90
N LEU A 102 6.97 -10.72 6.20
CA LEU A 102 5.69 -11.41 6.33
C LEU A 102 4.82 -10.84 7.47
N THR A 103 5.41 -10.39 8.57
CA THR A 103 4.67 -9.83 9.71
C THR A 103 4.03 -8.50 9.32
N GLN A 104 4.76 -7.65 8.61
CA GLN A 104 4.21 -6.41 8.04
C GLN A 104 3.17 -6.72 6.96
N ALA A 105 3.43 -7.70 6.08
CA ALA A 105 2.48 -8.14 5.06
C ALA A 105 1.13 -8.53 5.67
N GLN A 106 1.13 -9.27 6.78
CA GLN A 106 -0.10 -9.64 7.49
C GLN A 106 -0.85 -8.42 8.03
N ARG A 107 -0.16 -7.45 8.62
CA ARG A 107 -0.80 -6.21 9.11
C ARG A 107 -1.40 -5.39 7.97
N VAL A 108 -0.67 -5.22 6.87
CA VAL A 108 -1.13 -4.49 5.68
C VAL A 108 -2.30 -5.20 5.00
N ALA A 109 -2.24 -6.54 4.88
CA ALA A 109 -3.35 -7.34 4.38
C ALA A 109 -4.60 -7.23 5.28
N ALA A 110 -4.43 -7.19 6.60
CA ALA A 110 -5.52 -6.93 7.54
C ALA A 110 -6.18 -5.57 7.29
N MET A 111 -5.38 -4.53 7.05
CA MET A 111 -5.89 -3.18 6.75
C MET A 111 -6.73 -3.19 5.47
N ALA A 112 -6.24 -3.83 4.40
CA ALA A 112 -6.98 -3.95 3.14
C ALA A 112 -8.28 -4.75 3.35
N ALA A 113 -8.21 -5.93 3.98
CA ALA A 113 -9.39 -6.78 4.20
C ALA A 113 -10.48 -6.08 5.02
N ARG A 114 -10.11 -5.25 6.00
CA ARG A 114 -11.07 -4.47 6.82
C ARG A 114 -11.81 -3.39 6.06
N GLN A 115 -11.31 -2.92 4.91
CA GLN A 115 -12.03 -1.93 4.10
C GLN A 115 -13.28 -2.52 3.45
N GLY A 116 -13.33 -3.83 3.24
CA GLY A 116 -14.47 -4.51 2.59
C GLY A 116 -14.61 -4.24 1.08
N THR A 117 -13.85 -3.29 0.50
CA THR A 117 -13.85 -3.01 -0.94
C THR A 117 -13.20 -4.12 -1.76
N TRP A 118 -12.24 -4.84 -1.20
CA TRP A 118 -11.42 -5.81 -1.93
C TRP A 118 -12.07 -7.19 -1.89
N ALA A 119 -12.39 -7.74 -3.06
CA ALA A 119 -12.95 -9.09 -3.19
C ALA A 119 -11.92 -10.17 -2.83
N ARG A 120 -10.63 -9.89 -3.08
CA ARG A 120 -9.53 -10.80 -2.76
C ARG A 120 -8.32 -10.03 -2.28
N VAL A 121 -7.69 -10.51 -1.22
CA VAL A 121 -6.41 -10.01 -0.69
C VAL A 121 -5.44 -11.18 -0.59
N GLU A 122 -4.21 -10.98 -1.04
CA GLU A 122 -3.14 -11.97 -1.11
C GLU A 122 -1.84 -11.39 -0.57
N ILE A 123 -0.98 -12.24 -0.02
CA ILE A 123 0.41 -11.92 0.30
C ILE A 123 1.29 -12.65 -0.71
N TRP A 124 2.12 -11.92 -1.43
CA TRP A 124 3.05 -12.46 -2.41
C TRP A 124 4.44 -12.54 -1.80
N ARG A 125 5.08 -13.71 -1.98
CA ARG A 125 6.47 -13.94 -1.59
C ARG A 125 7.45 -13.55 -2.71
N ASP A 126 8.75 -13.66 -2.46
CA ASP A 126 9.83 -13.33 -3.41
C ASP A 126 9.60 -13.91 -4.82
N GLU A 127 9.16 -15.17 -4.91
CA GLU A 127 8.89 -15.86 -6.17
C GLU A 127 7.42 -16.29 -6.28
N PRO A 128 6.49 -15.37 -6.66
CA PRO A 128 5.05 -15.62 -6.66
C PRO A 128 4.57 -16.58 -7.76
N THR A 129 5.44 -16.90 -8.73
CA THR A 129 5.17 -17.83 -9.83
C THR A 129 5.70 -19.23 -9.58
N ALA A 130 6.57 -19.42 -8.58
CA ALA A 130 7.06 -20.74 -8.22
C ALA A 130 5.92 -21.62 -7.72
N GLU A 131 5.96 -22.91 -8.07
CA GLU A 131 5.03 -23.88 -7.51
C GLU A 131 5.24 -23.99 -6.00
N ALA A 132 4.21 -23.63 -5.26
CA ALA A 132 4.19 -23.67 -3.81
C ALA A 132 2.94 -24.42 -3.35
N VAL A 133 3.01 -24.99 -2.15
CA VAL A 133 1.82 -25.51 -1.49
C VAL A 133 0.85 -24.36 -1.26
N SER A 134 -0.42 -24.54 -1.57
CA SER A 134 -1.47 -23.57 -1.23
C SER A 134 -1.44 -23.31 0.27
N GLU A 135 -0.93 -22.15 0.64
CA GLU A 135 -0.77 -21.72 2.02
C GLU A 135 -1.67 -20.49 2.22
N SER A 136 -2.25 -20.38 3.41
CA SER A 136 -3.06 -19.23 3.76
C SER A 136 -2.91 -18.92 5.23
N VAL A 137 -3.12 -17.66 5.58
CA VAL A 137 -3.08 -17.18 6.95
C VAL A 137 -4.44 -16.61 7.33
N GLN A 138 -4.96 -17.06 8.46
CA GLN A 138 -6.19 -16.50 9.02
C GLN A 138 -5.87 -15.15 9.66
N ILE A 139 -6.45 -14.08 9.11
CA ILE A 139 -6.30 -12.71 9.59
C ILE A 139 -7.69 -12.16 9.86
N ASP A 140 -7.99 -11.90 11.13
CA ASP A 140 -9.34 -11.61 11.60
C ASP A 140 -10.35 -12.69 11.15
N ARG A 141 -11.32 -12.31 10.31
CA ARG A 141 -12.34 -13.20 9.72
C ARG A 141 -12.01 -13.62 8.28
N HIS A 142 -10.88 -13.19 7.73
CA HIS A 142 -10.51 -13.41 6.34
C HIS A 142 -9.39 -14.44 6.24
N ASN A 143 -9.52 -15.34 5.27
CA ASN A 143 -8.45 -16.27 4.93
C ASN A 143 -7.62 -15.64 3.80
N ILE A 144 -6.40 -15.19 4.11
CA ILE A 144 -5.53 -14.49 3.16
C ILE A 144 -4.59 -15.51 2.51
N ALA A 145 -4.67 -15.63 1.19
CA ALA A 145 -3.81 -16.55 0.45
C ALA A 145 -2.36 -16.05 0.41
N MET A 146 -1.42 -16.98 0.59
CA MET A 146 0.01 -16.74 0.38
C MET A 146 0.43 -17.37 -0.94
N ARG A 147 1.11 -16.57 -1.77
CA ARG A 147 1.50 -16.97 -3.12
C ARG A 147 3.01 -17.01 -3.28
N GLY A 148 3.51 -18.12 -3.81
CA GLY A 148 4.92 -18.33 -4.12
C GLY A 148 5.75 -18.89 -2.97
N VAL A 149 7.07 -18.75 -3.09
CA VAL A 149 8.06 -19.17 -2.09
C VAL A 149 8.98 -18.02 -1.69
N GLY A 150 9.68 -18.17 -0.55
CA GLY A 150 10.57 -17.13 0.01
C GLY A 150 9.91 -16.29 1.11
N HIS A 151 10.37 -15.06 1.30
CA HIS A 151 9.84 -14.13 2.29
C HIS A 151 8.62 -13.39 1.74
N GLY A 152 7.70 -12.95 2.60
CA GLY A 152 6.62 -12.06 2.17
C GLY A 152 7.18 -10.71 1.72
N ARG A 153 6.85 -10.26 0.50
CA ARG A 153 7.39 -9.03 -0.10
C ARG A 153 6.33 -8.08 -0.60
N SER A 154 5.10 -8.53 -0.82
CA SER A 154 4.04 -7.63 -1.25
C SER A 154 2.67 -8.06 -0.76
N VAL A 155 1.78 -7.08 -0.62
CA VAL A 155 0.34 -7.29 -0.48
C VAL A 155 -0.33 -6.91 -1.79
N VAL A 156 -1.16 -7.82 -2.29
CA VAL A 156 -1.92 -7.64 -3.53
C VAL A 156 -3.40 -7.74 -3.21
N ALA A 157 -4.21 -6.81 -3.68
CA ALA A 157 -5.66 -6.89 -3.53
C ALA A 157 -6.37 -6.56 -4.83
N TYR A 158 -7.50 -7.23 -5.05
CA TYR A 158 -8.31 -7.16 -6.25
C TYR A 158 -9.72 -6.71 -5.87
N ARG A 159 -10.20 -5.66 -6.52
CA ARG A 159 -11.59 -5.25 -6.44
C ARG A 159 -12.43 -6.21 -7.29
N GLU A 160 -13.69 -6.45 -6.89
CA GLU A 160 -14.59 -7.27 -7.71
C GLU A 160 -14.79 -6.61 -9.08
N LYS A 161 -14.78 -7.39 -10.16
CA LYS A 161 -15.34 -6.88 -11.41
C LYS A 161 -16.83 -6.73 -11.17
N LEU A 162 -17.36 -5.52 -11.28
CA LEU A 162 -18.80 -5.33 -11.46
C LEU A 162 -19.19 -6.18 -12.68
N VAL A 163 -19.85 -7.31 -12.44
CA VAL A 163 -20.49 -8.08 -13.51
C VAL A 163 -21.62 -7.19 -13.97
N THR A 164 -21.41 -6.47 -15.07
CA THR A 164 -22.51 -5.81 -15.76
C THR A 164 -23.36 -6.93 -16.36
N GLU A 165 -24.45 -7.30 -15.68
CA GLU A 165 -25.51 -8.08 -16.32
C GLU A 165 -26.01 -7.24 -17.50
N VAL A 166 -25.66 -7.67 -18.71
CA VAL A 166 -26.28 -7.17 -19.92
C VAL A 166 -27.66 -7.83 -19.99
N ALA A 167 -28.68 -7.11 -19.52
CA ALA A 167 -30.08 -7.43 -19.75
C ALA A 167 -30.53 -6.93 -21.13
#